data_AF-A0A1Q3D127-F1
#
_entry.id   AF-A0A1Q3D127-F1
#
_cell.length_a   1.000
_cell.length_b   1.000
_cell.length_c   1.000
_cell.angle_alpha   90.00
_cell.angle_beta   90.00
_cell.angle_gamma   90.00
#
_symmetry.space_group_name_H-M   'P 1'
#
loop_
_entity.id
_entity.type
_entity.pdbx_description
1 polymer ?
#
loop_
_entity_poly.entity_id
_entity_poly.type
_entity_poly.pdbx_seq_one_letter_code
_entity_poly.pdbx_strand_id
1 'polypeptide(L)'
;GILKISRGAILFMKGLKVGSLYKLQGSTVIGSVAVSSSVSDSDDTKLWHMRLGHMSEREMNNLSKRGLLGGHSIGKLNFCEHCIYGKQKRVSFSTAIHRTKGTLDYIHSDLWGPSSVPSKGSGARYILTFIDDFFRQV
;
A
#
# COMPACT_ATOMS: atom_id res chain seq x y z
N GLY A 1 30.15 -19.96 -18.88
CA GLY A 1 30.42 -18.53 -18.63
C GLY A 1 30.66 -18.31 -17.15
N ILE A 2 31.52 -17.36 -16.78
CA ILE A 2 31.83 -17.06 -15.37
C ILE A 2 31.50 -15.59 -15.11
N LEU A 3 30.64 -15.33 -14.13
CA LEU A 3 30.40 -13.99 -13.60
C LEU A 3 31.40 -13.71 -12.49
N LYS A 4 32.08 -12.56 -12.53
CA LYS A 4 32.96 -12.09 -11.47
C LYS A 4 32.52 -10.70 -11.07
N ILE A 5 32.32 -10.47 -9.78
CA ILE A 5 32.02 -9.15 -9.22
C ILE A 5 33.21 -8.77 -8.34
N SER A 6 33.88 -7.68 -8.67
CA SER A 6 35.08 -7.20 -7.99
C SER A 6 34.99 -5.70 -7.68
N ARG A 7 35.64 -5.27 -6.59
CA ARG A 7 35.86 -3.86 -6.27
C ARG A 7 37.37 -3.66 -6.12
N GLY A 8 37.99 -2.97 -7.08
CA GLY A 8 39.44 -2.92 -7.19
C GLY A 8 40.03 -4.32 -7.43
N ALA A 9 41.11 -4.65 -6.71
CA ALA A 9 41.76 -5.97 -6.78
C ALA A 9 41.04 -7.09 -6.03
N ILE A 10 39.96 -6.77 -5.28
CA ILE A 10 39.25 -7.73 -4.43
C ILE A 10 38.08 -8.34 -5.20
N LEU A 11 38.05 -9.67 -5.30
CA LEU A 11 36.93 -10.44 -5.84
C LEU A 11 35.89 -10.69 -4.73
N PHE A 12 34.70 -10.12 -4.87
CA PHE A 12 33.60 -10.27 -3.91
C PHE A 12 32.76 -11.50 -4.19
N MET A 13 32.56 -11.80 -5.47
CA MET A 13 31.63 -12.84 -5.88
C MET A 13 32.10 -13.50 -7.17
N LYS A 14 31.96 -14.83 -7.23
CA LYS A 14 32.15 -15.60 -8.46
C LYS A 14 30.92 -16.47 -8.69
N GLY A 15 30.35 -16.40 -9.89
CA GLY A 15 29.22 -17.22 -10.30
C GLY A 15 29.57 -18.09 -11.51
N LEU A 16 29.24 -19.38 -11.46
CA LEU A 16 29.36 -20.29 -12.60
C LEU A 16 28.03 -20.37 -13.34
N LYS A 17 28.03 -20.14 -14.66
CA LYS A 17 26.81 -20.28 -15.47
C LYS A 17 26.42 -21.75 -15.60
N VAL A 18 25.21 -22.09 -15.17
CA VAL A 18 24.57 -23.39 -15.33
C VAL A 18 23.21 -23.15 -16.01
N GLY A 19 23.07 -23.55 -17.27
CA GLY A 19 21.90 -23.20 -18.09
C GLY A 19 21.78 -21.68 -18.29
N SER A 20 20.62 -21.12 -17.96
CA SER A 20 20.34 -19.68 -17.99
C SER A 20 20.67 -18.94 -16.69
N LEU A 21 21.12 -19.63 -15.65
CA LEU A 21 21.38 -19.07 -14.32
C LEU A 21 22.87 -19.06 -13.98
N TYR A 22 23.28 -18.18 -13.07
CA TYR A 22 24.61 -18.19 -12.46
C TYR A 22 24.54 -18.72 -11.03
N LYS A 23 25.19 -19.85 -10.76
CA LYS A 23 25.31 -20.42 -9.43
C LYS A 23 26.49 -19.78 -8.70
N LEU A 24 26.21 -19.16 -7.55
CA LEU A 24 27.23 -18.59 -6.68
C LEU A 24 28.22 -19.68 -6.23
N GLN A 25 29.51 -19.44 -6.47
CA GLN A 25 30.60 -20.30 -6.03
C GLN A 25 31.31 -19.63 -4.85
N GLY A 26 30.88 -19.98 -3.63
CA GLY A 26 31.46 -19.51 -2.38
C GLY A 26 30.81 -20.18 -1.16
N SER A 27 31.44 -20.05 0.00
CA SER A 27 30.89 -20.43 1.29
C SER A 27 30.44 -19.17 2.03
N THR A 28 29.19 -19.14 2.51
CA THR A 28 28.75 -18.07 3.41
C THR A 28 29.44 -18.26 4.74
N VAL A 29 30.33 -17.33 5.11
CA VAL A 29 30.80 -17.25 6.49
C VAL A 29 29.66 -16.65 7.29
N ILE A 30 28.91 -17.50 8.00
CA ILE A 30 27.96 -17.05 9.01
C ILE A 30 28.81 -16.60 10.20
N GLY A 31 29.38 -15.39 10.10
CA GLY A 31 29.89 -14.72 11.28
C GLY A 31 28.70 -14.49 12.20
N SER A 32 28.74 -15.00 13.43
CA SER A 32 27.79 -14.61 14.46
C SER A 32 28.01 -13.13 14.73
N VAL A 33 27.36 -12.27 13.96
CA VAL A 33 27.13 -10.89 14.37
C VAL A 33 26.18 -11.05 15.56
N ALA A 34 26.73 -10.99 16.77
CA ALA A 34 25.93 -10.83 17.96
C ALA A 34 25.28 -9.44 17.85
N VAL A 35 24.19 -9.37 17.10
CA VAL A 35 23.23 -8.31 17.27
C VAL A 35 22.65 -8.60 18.65
N SER A 36 22.98 -7.77 19.64
CA SER A 36 22.26 -7.74 20.90
C SER A 36 20.81 -7.32 20.62
N SER A 37 20.02 -8.22 20.05
CA SER A 37 18.57 -8.15 20.15
C SER A 37 18.24 -8.73 21.51
N SER A 38 17.95 -7.87 22.47
CA SER A 38 17.18 -8.26 23.65
C SER A 38 15.88 -8.86 23.15
N VAL A 39 15.83 -10.19 23.03
CA VAL A 39 14.67 -10.92 22.53
C VAL A 39 13.52 -10.65 23.49
N SER A 40 12.71 -9.67 23.11
CA SER A 40 11.43 -9.38 23.71
C SER A 40 10.38 -9.81 22.69
N ASP A 41 9.30 -10.43 23.13
CA ASP A 41 8.19 -10.89 22.26
C ASP A 41 7.64 -9.78 21.32
N SER A 42 7.91 -8.50 21.63
CA SER A 42 7.59 -7.38 20.76
C SER A 42 8.37 -7.35 19.45
N ASP A 43 9.59 -7.90 19.40
CA ASP A 43 10.42 -7.90 18.19
C ASP A 43 9.90 -8.90 17.14
N ASP A 44 9.48 -10.09 17.56
CA ASP A 44 8.91 -11.10 16.66
C ASP A 44 7.58 -10.64 16.04
N THR A 45 6.74 -10.01 16.85
CA THR A 45 5.47 -9.44 16.39
C THR A 45 5.68 -8.35 15.34
N LYS A 46 6.62 -7.43 15.59
CA LYS A 46 6.96 -6.36 14.63
C LYS A 46 7.60 -6.93 13.36
N LEU A 47 8.40 -7.99 13.47
CA LEU A 47 9.02 -8.65 12.33
C LEU A 47 7.96 -9.32 11.44
N TRP A 48 7.04 -10.08 12.03
CA TRP A 48 5.93 -10.69 11.29
C TRP A 48 4.99 -9.66 10.68
N HIS A 49 4.72 -8.56 11.39
CA HIS A 49 3.99 -7.41 10.86
C HIS A 49 4.57 -6.91 9.54
N MET A 50 5.88 -6.69 9.47
CA MET A 50 6.55 -6.21 8.26
C MET A 50 6.57 -7.27 7.16
N ARG A 51 6.90 -8.53 7.49
CA ARG A 51 6.96 -9.64 6.53
C ARG A 51 5.63 -9.94 5.85
N LEU A 52 4.52 -9.77 6.57
CA LEU A 52 3.16 -10.02 6.08
C LEU A 52 2.51 -8.79 5.44
N GLY A 53 3.29 -7.78 5.06
CA GLY A 53 2.78 -6.60 4.37
C GLY A 53 1.93 -5.71 5.28
N HIS A 54 2.43 -5.39 6.46
CA HIS A 54 1.74 -4.56 7.45
C HIS A 54 0.40 -5.13 7.91
N MET A 55 0.36 -6.46 8.12
CA MET A 55 -0.83 -7.17 8.60
C MET A 55 -1.25 -6.69 9.99
N SER A 56 -2.56 -6.68 10.28
CA SER A 56 -3.06 -6.28 11.60
C SER A 56 -2.72 -7.32 12.67
N GLU A 57 -2.60 -6.88 13.93
CA GLU A 57 -2.37 -7.76 15.08
C GLU A 57 -3.45 -8.86 15.18
N ARG A 58 -4.71 -8.53 14.88
CA ARG A 58 -5.82 -9.48 14.88
C ARG A 58 -5.62 -10.63 13.88
N GLU A 59 -5.27 -10.29 12.63
CA GLU A 59 -5.08 -11.30 11.59
C GLU A 59 -3.83 -12.15 11.86
N MET A 60 -2.77 -11.51 12.37
CA MET A 60 -1.55 -12.21 12.76
C MET A 60 -1.78 -13.18 13.93
N ASN A 61 -2.61 -12.79 14.90
CA ASN A 61 -3.09 -13.68 15.97
C ASN A 61 -3.89 -14.87 15.41
N ASN A 62 -4.67 -14.67 14.35
CA ASN A 62 -5.37 -15.77 13.67
C ASN A 62 -4.39 -16.76 13.04
N LEU A 63 -3.33 -16.27 12.40
CA LEU A 63 -2.26 -17.10 11.82
C LEU A 63 -1.48 -17.86 12.90
N SER A 64 -1.16 -17.20 14.01
CA SER A 64 -0.46 -17.82 15.15
C SER A 64 -1.27 -18.98 15.74
N LYS A 65 -2.58 -18.78 15.97
CA LYS A 65 -3.49 -19.85 16.45
C LYS A 65 -3.58 -21.05 15.53
N ARG A 66 -3.36 -20.85 14.22
CA ARG A 66 -3.31 -21.92 13.22
C ARG A 66 -1.93 -22.56 13.08
N GLY A 67 -0.93 -22.12 13.87
CA GLY A 67 0.44 -22.59 13.78
C GLY A 67 1.19 -22.13 12.52
N LEU A 68 0.66 -21.17 11.76
CA LEU A 68 1.22 -20.74 10.48
C LEU A 68 2.41 -19.78 10.61
N LEU A 69 2.72 -19.35 11.84
CA LEU A 69 3.86 -18.48 12.16
C LEU A 69 4.98 -19.25 12.87
N GLY A 70 5.15 -20.54 12.59
CA GLY A 70 6.27 -21.32 13.15
C GLY A 70 6.26 -21.48 14.67
N GLY A 71 5.08 -21.40 15.30
CA GLY A 71 4.93 -21.50 16.75
C GLY A 71 5.20 -20.20 17.51
N HIS A 72 5.52 -19.10 16.82
CA HIS A 72 5.70 -17.79 17.46
C HIS A 72 4.35 -17.24 17.98
N SER A 73 4.35 -16.81 19.24
CA SER A 73 3.25 -16.05 19.84
C SER A 73 3.26 -14.61 19.35
N ILE A 74 2.09 -14.09 19.01
CA ILE A 74 1.91 -12.69 18.64
C ILE A 74 1.58 -11.89 19.90
N GLY A 75 2.47 -10.96 20.22
CA GLY A 75 2.28 -9.98 21.27
C GLY A 75 1.57 -8.73 20.75
N LYS A 76 1.64 -7.66 21.56
CA LYS A 76 1.07 -6.36 21.19
C LYS A 76 1.91 -5.70 20.10
N LEU A 77 1.27 -5.27 19.03
CA LEU A 77 1.94 -4.54 17.97
C LEU A 77 2.15 -3.08 18.38
N ASN A 78 3.40 -2.64 18.35
CA ASN A 78 3.75 -1.23 18.56
C ASN A 78 3.29 -0.35 17.39
N PHE A 79 3.25 0.96 17.62
CA PHE A 79 2.91 1.94 16.58
C PHE A 79 3.73 1.75 15.30
N CYS A 80 3.06 1.76 14.15
CA CYS A 80 3.67 1.66 12.83
C CYS A 80 3.20 2.84 11.96
N GLU A 81 4.12 3.75 11.65
CA GLU A 81 3.86 4.94 10.83
C GLU A 81 3.35 4.58 9.43
N HIS A 82 3.93 3.56 8.78
CA HIS A 82 3.53 3.13 7.44
C HIS A 82 2.09 2.61 7.39
N CYS A 83 1.62 1.97 8.47
CA CYS A 83 0.23 1.56 8.58
C CYS A 83 -0.71 2.75 8.63
N ILE A 84 -0.33 3.82 9.34
CA ILE A 84 -1.15 5.03 9.42
C ILE A 84 -1.26 5.63 8.03
N TYR A 85 -0.15 5.91 7.37
CA TYR A 85 -0.18 6.50 6.03
C TYR A 85 -0.89 5.60 4.99
N GLY A 86 -0.72 4.29 5.09
CA GLY A 86 -1.30 3.34 4.13
C GLY A 86 -2.77 2.98 4.38
N LYS A 87 -3.25 3.05 5.63
CA LYS A 87 -4.62 2.62 6.01
C LYS A 87 -5.49 3.75 6.55
N GLN A 88 -4.98 4.97 6.64
CA GLN A 88 -5.78 6.12 7.05
C GLN A 88 -6.94 6.32 6.08
N LYS A 89 -8.15 6.20 6.60
CA LYS A 89 -9.38 6.53 5.87
C LYS A 89 -9.65 8.04 6.02
N ARG A 90 -10.13 8.67 4.95
CA ARG A 90 -10.69 10.02 5.05
C ARG A 90 -11.82 10.02 6.09
N VAL A 91 -11.81 11.01 6.98
CA VAL A 91 -12.89 11.22 7.95
C VAL A 91 -14.21 11.34 7.19
N SER A 92 -15.29 10.75 7.73
CA SER A 92 -16.62 10.90 7.15
C SER A 92 -16.98 12.38 7.07
N PHE A 93 -17.49 12.81 5.92
CA PHE A 93 -18.14 14.11 5.83
C PHE A 93 -19.34 14.12 6.78
N SER A 94 -19.55 15.23 7.47
CA SER A 94 -20.81 15.45 8.18
C SER A 94 -21.96 15.47 7.18
N THR A 95 -23.16 15.10 7.63
CA THR A 95 -24.37 15.26 6.82
C THR A 95 -24.50 16.73 6.45
N ALA A 96 -24.39 17.03 5.15
CA ALA A 96 -24.57 18.39 4.67
C ALA A 96 -26.05 18.78 4.82
N ILE A 97 -26.31 19.84 5.59
CA ILE A 97 -27.65 20.42 5.71
C ILE A 97 -27.76 21.48 4.61
N HIS A 98 -28.26 21.08 3.44
CA HIS A 98 -28.60 22.03 2.38
C HIS A 98 -29.99 22.60 2.67
N ARG A 99 -30.05 23.89 3.04
CA ARG A 99 -31.30 24.66 3.21
C ARG A 99 -31.30 25.82 2.23
N THR A 100 -31.73 25.57 1.01
CA THR A 100 -32.19 26.62 0.09
C THR A 100 -33.49 27.22 0.60
N LYS A 101 -33.65 28.55 0.48
CA LYS A 101 -34.85 29.26 0.97
C LYS A 101 -35.69 29.82 -0.18
N GLY A 102 -35.06 30.17 -1.28
CA GLY A 102 -35.68 30.68 -2.50
C GLY A 102 -35.00 30.17 -3.76
N THR A 103 -35.58 30.52 -4.90
CA THR A 103 -35.12 30.16 -6.24
C THR A 103 -33.76 30.78 -6.55
N LEU A 104 -32.85 30.01 -7.15
CA LEU A 104 -31.49 30.45 -7.50
C LEU A 104 -30.60 30.85 -6.30
N ASP A 105 -30.99 30.49 -5.07
CA ASP A 105 -30.16 30.71 -3.87
C ASP A 105 -28.88 29.85 -3.90
N TYR A 106 -28.97 28.65 -4.49
CA TYR A 106 -27.86 27.72 -4.56
C TYR A 106 -27.96 26.85 -5.81
N ILE A 107 -26.94 26.93 -6.66
CA ILE A 107 -26.90 26.22 -7.95
C ILE A 107 -25.73 25.24 -7.93
N HIS A 108 -26.02 23.97 -8.18
CA HIS A 108 -25.00 22.97 -8.47
C HIS A 108 -24.65 23.05 -9.95
N SER A 109 -23.37 23.24 -10.25
CA SER A 109 -22.87 23.20 -11.62
C SER A 109 -21.84 22.10 -11.77
N ASP A 110 -21.92 21.35 -12.86
CA ASP A 110 -20.98 20.28 -13.16
C ASP A 110 -20.63 20.27 -14.65
N LEU A 111 -19.37 19.98 -14.96
CA LEU A 111 -18.88 19.85 -16.32
C LEU A 111 -18.51 18.39 -16.55
N TRP A 112 -19.37 17.69 -17.28
CA TRP A 112 -19.11 16.34 -17.71
C TRP A 112 -18.32 16.33 -19.02
N GLY A 113 -17.22 15.57 -19.07
CA GLY A 113 -16.45 15.30 -20.28
C GLY A 113 -14.94 15.23 -20.09
N PRO A 114 -14.17 15.04 -21.17
CA PRO A 114 -14.61 14.89 -22.56
C PRO A 114 -15.25 13.52 -22.86
N SER A 115 -16.35 13.52 -23.59
CA SER A 115 -16.94 12.31 -24.16
C SER A 115 -16.06 11.74 -25.27
N SER A 116 -15.93 10.41 -25.28
CA SER A 116 -15.27 9.68 -26.38
C SER A 116 -16.06 9.77 -27.67
N VAL A 117 -17.39 9.84 -27.58
CA VAL A 117 -18.31 9.97 -28.72
C VAL A 117 -18.91 11.38 -28.74
N PRO A 118 -18.76 12.15 -29.83
CA PRO A 118 -19.36 13.47 -29.96
C PRO A 118 -20.89 13.43 -29.92
N SER A 119 -21.51 14.51 -29.43
CA SER A 119 -22.96 14.68 -29.50
C SER A 119 -23.47 14.66 -30.95
N LYS A 120 -24.69 14.19 -31.14
CA LYS A 120 -25.35 14.26 -32.44
C LYS A 120 -25.65 15.73 -32.78
N GLY A 121 -25.36 16.13 -34.01
CA GLY A 121 -25.58 17.50 -34.51
C GLY A 121 -24.40 18.42 -34.27
N SER A 122 -24.15 18.84 -33.02
CA SER A 122 -23.12 19.84 -32.72
C SER A 122 -21.70 19.29 -32.63
N GLY A 123 -21.53 17.97 -32.47
CA GLY A 123 -20.20 17.35 -32.27
C GLY A 123 -19.55 17.74 -30.93
N ALA A 124 -20.31 18.29 -29.99
CA ALA A 124 -19.83 18.68 -28.68
C ALA A 124 -19.37 17.45 -27.87
N ARG A 125 -18.35 17.63 -27.05
CA ARG A 125 -17.79 16.56 -26.19
C ARG A 125 -17.93 16.84 -24.71
N TYR A 126 -18.47 17.99 -24.34
CA TYR A 126 -18.67 18.40 -22.97
C TYR A 126 -20.13 18.79 -22.76
N ILE A 127 -20.63 18.53 -21.57
CA ILE A 127 -21.95 18.94 -21.13
C ILE A 127 -21.77 19.72 -19.83
N LEU A 128 -22.29 20.95 -19.80
CA LEU A 128 -22.34 21.78 -18.60
C LEU A 128 -23.77 21.77 -18.08
N THR A 129 -23.97 21.28 -16.87
CA THR A 129 -25.29 21.25 -16.21
C THR A 129 -25.36 22.32 -15.12
N PHE A 130 -26.50 22.98 -15.00
CA PHE A 130 -26.83 23.87 -13.90
C PHE A 130 -28.14 23.39 -13.27
N ILE A 131 -28.10 23.06 -11.98
CA ILE A 131 -29.25 22.55 -11.23
C ILE A 131 -29.53 23.50 -10.08
N ASP A 132 -30.70 24.11 -10.06
CA ASP A 132 -31.17 24.91 -8.92
C ASP A 132 -31.57 23.98 -7.76
N ASP A 133 -30.91 24.12 -6.62
CA ASP A 133 -31.12 23.27 -5.44
C ASP A 133 -32.52 23.46 -4.83
N PHE A 134 -33.17 24.61 -5.08
CA PHE A 134 -34.54 24.87 -4.63
C PHE A 134 -35.56 23.99 -5.35
N PHE A 135 -35.48 23.89 -6.68
CA PHE A 135 -36.40 23.05 -7.46
C PHE A 135 -35.98 21.58 -7.51
N ARG A 136 -34.67 21.29 -7.42
CA ARG A 136 -34.08 19.93 -7.57
C ARG A 136 -34.50 19.20 -8.85
N GLN A 137 -34.84 19.94 -9.90
CA GLN A 137 -35.19 19.36 -11.19
C GLN A 137 -33.94 19.29 -12.08
N VAL A 138 -33.75 18.12 -12.71
CA VAL A 138 -32.72 17.86 -13.72
C VAL A 138 -33.34 17.98 -15.10
#